data_AF-A0A7C2XC52-F1
#
_entry.id   AF-A0A7C2XC52-F1
#
_cell.length_a   1.000
_cell.length_b   1.000
_cell.length_c   1.000
_cell.angle_alpha   90.00
_cell.angle_beta   90.00
_cell.angle_gamma   90.00
#
_symmetry.space_group_name_H-M   'P 1'
#
loop_
_entity.id
_entity.type
_entity.pdbx_description
1 polymer ?
#
loop_
_entity_poly.entity_id
_entity_poly.type
_entity_poly.pdbx_seq_one_letter_code
_entity_poly.pdbx_strand_id
1 'polypeptide(L)'
;MSLVIITLEAGYIGIDLGWFDVATEVIASIGVGFFLVTFAIQNHLKNIVSGIGLYLNKNIIVGDFIEIDGIVAKIIEFHLIKTVAKTSDGKIVYIPNLKFSESVILISKG
;
A
#
# COMPACT_ATOMS: atom_id res chain seq x y z
N MET A 1 -22.70 -10.11 49.95
CA MET A 1 -22.04 -11.37 49.52
C MET A 1 -22.75 -11.99 48.32
N SER A 2 -24.08 -12.05 48.27
CA SER A 2 -24.84 -12.81 47.26
C SER A 2 -24.95 -12.17 45.87
N LEU A 3 -25.17 -10.84 45.77
CA LEU A 3 -25.43 -10.18 44.47
C LEU A 3 -24.23 -10.24 43.51
N VAL A 4 -23.01 -10.05 44.03
CA VAL A 4 -21.77 -10.10 43.24
C VAL A 4 -21.55 -11.49 42.65
N ILE A 5 -21.83 -12.54 43.43
CA ILE A 5 -21.69 -13.93 42.97
C ILE A 5 -22.68 -14.22 41.84
N ILE A 6 -23.93 -13.81 41.99
CA ILE A 6 -24.97 -13.99 40.96
C ILE A 6 -24.58 -13.30 39.64
N THR A 7 -24.05 -12.08 39.71
CA THR A 7 -23.61 -11.37 38.49
C THR A 7 -22.43 -12.05 37.80
N LEU A 8 -21.51 -12.66 38.55
CA LEU A 8 -20.36 -13.38 38.00
C LEU A 8 -20.77 -14.71 37.36
N GLU A 9 -21.65 -15.46 38.02
CA GLU A 9 -22.18 -16.74 37.49
C GLU A 9 -23.02 -16.51 36.24
N ALA A 10 -23.89 -15.49 36.23
CA ALA A 10 -24.67 -15.12 35.05
C ALA A 10 -23.78 -14.71 33.87
N GLY A 11 -22.68 -13.98 34.15
CA GLY A 11 -21.68 -13.65 33.15
C GLY A 11 -20.96 -14.89 32.60
N TYR A 12 -20.55 -15.81 33.47
CA TYR A 12 -19.90 -17.07 33.09
C TYR A 12 -20.82 -17.93 32.20
N ILE A 13 -22.10 -18.07 32.59
CA ILE A 13 -23.10 -18.80 31.80
C ILE A 13 -23.35 -18.12 30.46
N GLY A 14 -23.42 -16.79 30.40
CA GLY A 14 -23.59 -16.08 29.14
C GLY A 14 -22.44 -16.29 28.15
N ILE A 15 -21.21 -16.43 28.67
CA ILE A 15 -20.03 -16.77 27.86
C ILE A 15 -20.08 -18.25 27.44
N ASP A 16 -20.39 -19.17 28.35
CA ASP A 16 -20.47 -20.61 28.07
C ASP A 16 -21.61 -20.96 27.09
N LEU A 17 -22.71 -20.21 27.13
CA LEU A 17 -23.82 -20.31 26.18
C LEU A 17 -23.55 -19.59 24.85
N GLY A 18 -22.39 -18.96 24.68
CA GLY A 18 -21.99 -18.35 23.41
C GLY A 18 -22.82 -17.13 23.02
N TRP A 19 -23.34 -16.35 23.98
CA TRP A 19 -24.18 -15.17 23.68
C TRP A 19 -23.52 -14.14 22.77
N PHE A 20 -22.18 -14.16 22.68
CA PHE A 20 -21.39 -13.25 21.87
C PHE A 20 -20.74 -13.89 20.65
N ASP A 21 -20.86 -15.21 20.45
CA ASP A 21 -20.09 -15.95 19.43
C ASP A 21 -20.42 -15.50 18.01
N VAL A 22 -21.71 -15.30 17.71
CA VAL A 22 -22.13 -14.80 16.39
C VAL A 22 -21.54 -13.41 16.13
N ALA A 23 -21.49 -12.54 17.15
CA ALA A 23 -20.93 -11.20 17.00
C ALA A 23 -19.41 -11.25 16.78
N THR A 24 -18.69 -12.08 17.53
CA THR A 24 -17.23 -12.22 17.40
C THR A 24 -16.86 -12.85 16.06
N GLU A 25 -17.58 -13.87 15.59
CA GLU A 25 -17.37 -14.50 14.28
C GLU A 25 -17.63 -13.55 13.11
N VAL A 26 -18.70 -12.76 13.18
CA VAL A 26 -19.01 -11.75 12.14
C VAL A 26 -17.91 -10.69 12.11
N ILE A 27 -17.48 -10.17 13.26
CA ILE A 27 -16.40 -9.17 13.31
C ILE A 27 -15.08 -9.79 12.80
N ALA A 28 -14.75 -11.00 13.22
CA ALA A 28 -13.54 -11.70 12.81
C ALA A 28 -13.51 -11.94 11.29
N SER A 29 -14.62 -12.44 10.72
CA SER A 29 -14.73 -12.70 9.29
C SER A 29 -14.67 -11.42 8.45
N ILE A 30 -15.31 -10.33 8.89
CA ILE A 30 -15.20 -9.02 8.25
C ILE A 30 -13.75 -8.52 8.33
N GLY A 31 -13.10 -8.66 9.47
CA GLY A 31 -11.70 -8.27 9.66
C GLY A 31 -10.77 -8.98 8.69
N VAL A 32 -10.92 -10.30 8.55
CA VAL A 32 -10.15 -11.11 7.59
C VAL A 32 -10.49 -10.70 6.15
N GLY A 33 -11.76 -10.53 5.81
CA GLY A 33 -12.20 -10.12 4.47
C GLY A 33 -11.59 -8.78 4.06
N PHE A 34 -11.64 -7.78 4.95
CA PHE A 34 -11.09 -6.45 4.69
C PHE A 34 -9.56 -6.48 4.57
N PHE A 35 -8.89 -7.28 5.39
CA PHE A 35 -7.45 -7.50 5.28
C PHE A 35 -7.07 -8.05 3.91
N LEU A 36 -7.77 -9.07 3.42
CA LEU A 36 -7.50 -9.67 2.11
C LEU A 36 -7.69 -8.67 0.96
N VAL A 37 -8.77 -7.88 0.99
CA VAL A 37 -9.02 -6.83 -0.01
C VAL A 37 -7.89 -5.80 0.01
N THR A 38 -7.50 -5.33 1.20
CA THR A 38 -6.41 -4.37 1.35
C THR A 38 -5.08 -4.94 0.88
N PHE A 39 -4.81 -6.21 1.18
CA PHE A 39 -3.60 -6.91 0.75
C PHE A 39 -3.53 -7.01 -0.77
N ALA A 40 -4.65 -7.32 -1.44
CA ALA A 40 -4.73 -7.38 -2.89
C ALA A 40 -4.40 -6.05 -3.58
N ILE A 41 -4.80 -4.91 -3.00
CA ILE A 41 -4.56 -3.57 -3.58
C ILE A 41 -3.32 -2.86 -3.02
N GLN A 42 -2.59 -3.47 -2.08
CA GLN A 42 -1.50 -2.83 -1.35
C GLN A 42 -0.46 -2.21 -2.29
N ASN A 43 -0.11 -2.92 -3.37
CA ASN A 43 0.87 -2.43 -4.35
C ASN A 43 0.39 -1.20 -5.12
N HIS A 44 -0.91 -1.12 -5.44
CA HIS A 44 -1.47 0.07 -6.09
C HIS A 44 -1.43 1.28 -5.16
N LEU A 45 -1.81 1.09 -3.89
CA LEU A 45 -1.74 2.15 -2.88
C LEU A 45 -0.31 2.65 -2.67
N LYS A 46 0.65 1.73 -2.56
CA LYS A 46 2.09 2.07 -2.45
C LYS A 46 2.56 2.93 -3.63
N ASN A 47 2.20 2.56 -4.87
CA ASN A 47 2.56 3.35 -6.05
C ASN A 47 1.94 4.76 -6.04
N ILE A 48 0.69 4.90 -5.59
CA ILE A 48 0.02 6.21 -5.47
C ILE A 48 0.75 7.07 -4.44
N VAL A 49 1.04 6.54 -3.24
CA VAL A 49 1.75 7.27 -2.18
C VAL A 49 3.14 7.68 -2.63
N SER A 50 3.89 6.77 -3.27
CA SER A 50 5.18 7.11 -3.88
C SER A 50 5.04 8.20 -4.94
N GLY A 51 4.05 8.11 -5.84
CA GLY A 51 3.80 9.13 -6.85
C GLY A 51 3.53 10.52 -6.26
N ILE A 52 2.68 10.60 -5.23
CA ILE A 52 2.41 11.85 -4.51
C ILE A 52 3.69 12.38 -3.87
N GLY A 53 4.47 11.52 -3.21
CA GLY A 53 5.73 11.90 -2.57
C GLY A 53 6.77 12.44 -3.58
N LEU A 54 6.91 11.77 -4.73
CA LEU A 54 7.81 12.20 -5.81
C LEU A 54 7.40 13.57 -6.37
N TYR A 55 6.09 13.79 -6.54
CA TYR A 55 5.54 15.06 -7.02
C TYR A 55 5.79 16.20 -6.02
N LEU A 56 5.52 15.97 -4.73
CA LEU A 56 5.68 16.98 -3.68
C LEU A 56 7.13 17.39 -3.46
N ASN A 57 8.05 16.41 -3.43
CA ASN A 57 9.47 16.67 -3.19
C ASN A 57 10.20 17.16 -4.44
N LYS A 58 9.56 17.13 -5.62
CA LYS A 58 10.16 17.45 -6.93
C LYS A 58 11.48 16.71 -7.19
N ASN A 59 11.63 15.50 -6.66
CA ASN A 59 12.84 14.70 -6.83
C ASN A 59 13.07 14.35 -8.30
N ILE A 60 11.98 14.19 -9.05
CA ILE A 60 11.96 13.73 -10.43
C ILE A 60 11.13 14.69 -11.27
N ILE A 61 11.71 15.21 -12.35
CA ILE A 61 11.07 16.15 -13.26
C ILE A 61 11.08 15.57 -14.67
N VAL A 62 10.06 15.89 -15.47
CA VAL A 62 10.07 15.56 -16.89
C VAL A 62 11.30 16.20 -17.55
N GLY A 63 12.06 15.39 -18.28
CA GLY A 63 13.34 15.80 -18.86
C GLY A 63 14.57 15.24 -18.14
N ASP A 64 14.44 14.80 -16.89
CA ASP A 64 15.54 14.17 -16.15
C ASP A 64 15.95 12.84 -16.81
N PHE A 65 17.25 12.55 -16.81
CA PHE A 65 17.78 11.25 -17.17
C PHE A 65 17.90 10.40 -15.90
N ILE A 66 17.41 9.17 -15.99
CA ILE A 66 17.42 8.20 -14.90
C ILE A 66 18.11 6.93 -15.34
N GLU A 67 18.83 6.31 -14.41
CA GLU A 67 19.35 4.96 -14.53
C GLU A 67 18.78 4.10 -13.40
N ILE A 68 18.00 3.08 -13.77
CA ILE A 68 17.39 2.11 -12.84
C ILE A 68 17.64 0.71 -13.39
N ASP A 69 18.14 -0.18 -12.54
CA ASP A 69 18.40 -1.59 -12.89
C ASP A 69 19.24 -1.74 -14.19
N GLY A 70 20.18 -0.80 -14.42
CA GLY A 70 21.05 -0.76 -15.62
C GLY A 70 20.38 -0.21 -16.89
N ILE A 71 19.13 0.27 -16.81
CA ILE A 71 18.41 0.89 -17.92
C ILE A 71 18.53 2.41 -17.81
N VAL A 72 19.17 3.02 -18.79
CA VAL A 72 19.24 4.49 -18.93
C VAL A 72 18.08 4.99 -19.79
N ALA A 73 17.27 5.90 -19.24
CA ALA A 73 16.13 6.48 -19.93
C ALA A 73 15.90 7.94 -19.53
N LYS A 74 15.31 8.72 -20.45
CA LYS A 74 14.86 10.10 -20.19
C LYS A 74 13.39 10.10 -19.85
N ILE A 75 12.99 10.76 -18.77
CA ILE A 75 11.59 10.86 -18.38
C ILE A 75 10.86 11.78 -19.35
N ILE A 76 9.75 11.28 -19.90
CA ILE A 76 8.92 12.01 -20.85
C ILE A 76 7.58 12.42 -20.24
N GLU A 77 7.02 11.60 -19.33
CA GLU A 77 5.73 11.87 -18.70
C GLU A 77 5.72 11.33 -17.28
N PHE A 78 5.01 12.02 -16.38
CA PHE A 78 4.81 11.60 -15.01
C PHE A 78 3.32 11.38 -14.74
N HIS A 79 2.96 10.21 -14.22
CA HIS A 79 1.59 9.92 -13.76
C HIS A 79 1.61 9.52 -12.29
N LEU A 80 0.43 9.47 -11.68
CA LEU A 80 0.27 9.15 -10.26
C LEU A 80 0.81 7.77 -9.87
N ILE A 81 0.63 6.76 -10.73
CA ILE A 81 0.99 5.37 -10.43
C ILE A 81 2.31 4.96 -11.10
N LYS A 82 2.62 5.54 -12.25
CA LYS A 82 3.75 5.15 -13.10
C LYS A 82 4.37 6.36 -13.76
N THR A 83 5.68 6.31 -13.96
CA THR A 83 6.44 7.27 -14.74
C THR A 83 6.77 6.66 -16.10
N VAL A 84 6.68 7.46 -17.16
CA VAL A 84 6.99 7.03 -18.53
C VAL A 84 8.34 7.62 -18.92
N ALA A 85 9.26 6.77 -19.34
CA ALA A 85 10.58 7.16 -19.78
C ALA A 85 10.89 6.58 -21.16
N LYS A 86 11.81 7.21 -21.88
CA LYS A 86 12.26 6.78 -23.21
C LYS A 86 13.77 6.52 -23.18
N THR A 87 14.16 5.33 -23.59
CA THR A 87 15.58 4.95 -23.73
C THR A 87 16.22 5.62 -24.94
N SER A 88 17.56 5.65 -24.97
CA SER A 88 18.32 6.15 -26.13
C SER A 88 18.01 5.39 -27.43
N ASP A 89 17.66 4.11 -27.32
CA ASP A 89 17.27 3.24 -28.44
C ASP A 89 15.83 3.50 -28.92
N GLY A 90 15.13 4.46 -28.33
CA GLY A 90 13.78 4.86 -28.71
C GLY A 90 12.65 4.04 -28.07
N LYS A 91 12.95 3.05 -27.23
CA LYS A 91 11.94 2.23 -26.53
C LYS A 91 11.29 3.02 -25.39
N ILE A 92 9.99 2.82 -25.20
CA ILE A 92 9.21 3.38 -24.08
C ILE A 92 9.25 2.40 -22.91
N VAL A 93 9.52 2.93 -21.71
CA VAL A 93 9.61 2.19 -20.46
C VAL A 93 8.58 2.75 -19.48
N TYR A 94 7.77 1.87 -18.91
CA TYR A 94 6.83 2.22 -17.84
C TYR A 94 7.42 1.79 -16.50
N ILE A 95 7.69 2.75 -15.64
CA ILE A 95 8.33 2.53 -14.34
C ILE A 95 7.28 2.76 -13.25
N PRO A 96 6.91 1.75 -12.46
CA PRO A 96 6.04 1.95 -11.30
C PRO A 96 6.65 2.97 -10.34
N ASN A 97 5.86 3.92 -9.84
CA ASN A 97 6.40 4.97 -8.98
C ASN A 97 7.02 4.44 -7.68
N LEU A 98 6.54 3.29 -7.20
CA LEU A 98 7.11 2.58 -6.05
C LEU A 98 8.59 2.21 -6.25
N LYS A 99 9.00 1.87 -7.48
CA LYS A 99 10.40 1.54 -7.78
C LYS A 99 11.34 2.69 -7.43
N PHE A 100 10.86 3.95 -7.54
CA PHE A 100 11.70 5.09 -7.18
C PHE A 100 11.91 5.28 -5.68
N SER A 101 11.11 4.62 -4.85
CA SER A 101 11.27 4.63 -3.39
C SER A 101 12.05 3.41 -2.87
N GLU A 102 12.11 2.31 -3.64
CA GLU A 102 12.70 1.04 -3.20
C GLU A 102 14.09 0.76 -3.78
N SER A 103 14.46 1.38 -4.91
CA SER A 103 15.72 1.14 -5.61
C SER A 103 16.70 2.31 -5.47
N VAL A 104 17.99 2.02 -5.64
CA VAL A 104 19.03 3.05 -5.82
C VAL A 104 18.95 3.55 -7.25
N ILE A 105 18.83 4.87 -7.42
CA ILE A 105 18.57 5.50 -8.72
C ILE A 105 19.59 6.60 -8.91
N LEU A 106 20.23 6.60 -10.07
CA LEU A 106 21.06 7.72 -10.49
C LEU A 106 20.21 8.67 -11.31
N ILE A 107 20.14 9.93 -10.88
CA ILE A 107 19.39 10.98 -11.56
C ILE A 107 20.40 12.02 -12.06
N SER A 108 20.48 12.18 -13.37
CA SER A 108 21.21 13.29 -13.98
C SER A 108 20.19 14.36 -14.37
N LYS A 109 20.32 15.54 -13.75
CA LYS A 109 19.46 16.69 -14.06
C LYS A 109 19.75 17.16 -15.48
N GLY A 110 18.68 17.23 -16.27
CA GLY A 110 18.71 17.69 -17.67
C GLY A 110 18.62 19.21 -17.80
#